data_AF-A0A7J4U0Z5-F1
#
_entry.id   AF-A0A7J4U0Z5-F1
#
_cell.length_a   1.000
_cell.length_b   1.000
_cell.length_c   1.000
_cell.angle_alpha   90.00
_cell.angle_beta   90.00
_cell.angle_gamma   90.00
#
_symmetry.space_group_name_H-M   'P 1'
#
loop_
_entity.id
_entity.type
_entity.pdbx_description
1 polymer ?
#
loop_
_entity_poly.entity_id
_entity_poly.type
_entity_poly.pdbx_seq_one_letter_code
_entity_poly.pdbx_strand_id
1 'polypeptide(L)'
;MSPLSSIDGLTEAAAWAKDVATTLSAGNHVVLDGAADLNVVLGLVQLEAAMLDRGLPYRRALSPSTHFVPSTERLPPDVAPGELRCVVLDEEEAHPSLPSTSGPLHRFVSVGASVDLGREQRSRTGALSPALLCALVAEQMAPAGPRVRRVRPWALLAQWGRGALDASFDPWYTVLRDHLCEEGSLRVASLADVETMPSSLPDGLSASLLNRLRKAWPRMDHEARARGFSEAVLPALRRTNVAPARLEEMIWHRPVLPGAPLDVLEQASRLADEVHVDSAQGQLSMSRRMDLLLTSGALVEPK
;
A
#
# COMPACT_ATOMS: atom_id res chain seq x y z
N MET A 1 -10.42 2.29 -15.61
CA MET A 1 -10.00 1.59 -14.38
C MET A 1 -10.63 0.23 -14.38
N SER A 2 -9.79 -0.78 -14.49
CA SER A 2 -10.19 -2.19 -14.46
C SER A 2 -10.39 -2.59 -12.99
N PRO A 3 -11.45 -3.31 -12.62
CA PRO A 3 -11.68 -3.69 -11.23
C PRO A 3 -10.48 -4.43 -10.62
N LEU A 4 -10.18 -4.23 -9.33
CA LEU A 4 -9.21 -5.07 -8.61
C LEU A 4 -9.64 -6.53 -8.62
N SER A 5 -10.95 -6.78 -8.61
CA SER A 5 -11.49 -8.14 -8.69
C SER A 5 -11.22 -8.85 -10.03
N SER A 6 -10.69 -8.16 -11.05
CA SER A 6 -10.27 -8.80 -12.30
C SER A 6 -8.85 -9.36 -12.26
N ILE A 7 -8.11 -9.14 -11.17
CA ILE A 7 -6.78 -9.73 -10.98
C ILE A 7 -6.95 -11.23 -10.71
N ASP A 8 -6.28 -12.06 -11.51
CA ASP A 8 -6.27 -13.51 -11.31
C ASP A 8 -5.74 -13.87 -9.91
N GLY A 9 -6.41 -14.81 -9.25
CA GLY A 9 -6.13 -15.21 -7.86
C GLY A 9 -6.85 -14.38 -6.79
N LEU A 10 -7.55 -13.30 -7.14
CA LEU A 10 -8.36 -12.53 -6.17
C LEU A 10 -9.84 -12.93 -6.11
N THR A 11 -10.28 -13.97 -6.82
CA THR A 11 -11.69 -14.37 -6.88
C THR A 11 -12.31 -14.61 -5.49
N GLU A 12 -11.62 -15.33 -4.62
CA GLU A 12 -12.10 -15.61 -3.25
C GLU A 12 -12.15 -14.33 -2.40
N ALA A 13 -11.10 -13.52 -2.44
CA ALA A 13 -11.02 -12.25 -1.73
C ALA A 13 -12.08 -11.25 -2.24
N ALA A 14 -12.39 -11.25 -3.53
CA ALA A 14 -13.42 -10.42 -4.13
C ALA A 14 -14.84 -10.86 -3.71
N ALA A 15 -15.10 -12.17 -3.61
CA ALA A 15 -16.36 -12.68 -3.09
C ALA A 15 -16.55 -12.30 -1.61
N TRP A 16 -15.52 -12.49 -0.80
CA TRP A 16 -15.49 -12.05 0.60
C TRP A 16 -15.72 -10.54 0.73
N ALA A 17 -15.06 -9.74 -0.10
CA ALA A 17 -15.18 -8.29 -0.07
C ALA A 17 -16.59 -7.82 -0.42
N LYS A 18 -17.29 -8.53 -1.31
CA LYS A 18 -18.68 -8.25 -1.67
C LYS A 18 -19.62 -8.48 -0.48
N ASP A 19 -19.41 -9.56 0.28
CA ASP A 19 -20.21 -9.84 1.47
C ASP A 19 -19.99 -8.77 2.55
N VAL A 20 -18.74 -8.39 2.82
CA VAL A 20 -18.41 -7.30 3.76
C VAL A 20 -19.00 -5.97 3.30
N ALA A 21 -18.88 -5.63 2.01
CA ALA A 21 -19.45 -4.41 1.44
C ALA A 21 -20.97 -4.33 1.59
N THR A 22 -21.66 -5.47 1.47
CA THR A 22 -23.12 -5.57 1.67
C THR A 22 -23.49 -5.23 3.12
N THR A 23 -22.78 -5.81 4.09
CA THR A 23 -22.99 -5.53 5.52
C THR A 23 -22.68 -4.08 5.89
N LEU A 24 -21.62 -3.50 5.30
CA LEU A 24 -21.25 -2.10 5.52
C LEU A 24 -22.26 -1.11 4.93
N SER A 25 -22.90 -1.48 3.83
CA SER A 25 -23.89 -0.63 3.14
C SER A 25 -25.29 -0.69 3.76
N ALA A 26 -25.53 -1.58 4.74
CA ALA A 26 -26.84 -1.82 5.33
C ALA A 26 -27.33 -0.74 6.32
N GLY A 27 -26.68 0.43 6.39
CA GLY A 27 -27.07 1.55 7.25
C GLY A 27 -26.63 1.42 8.71
N ASN A 28 -25.65 0.56 8.99
CA ASN A 28 -25.08 0.37 10.32
C ASN A 28 -24.23 1.58 10.75
N HIS A 29 -24.09 1.78 12.06
CA HIS A 29 -23.08 2.71 12.58
C HIS A 29 -21.70 2.06 12.48
N VAL A 30 -20.94 2.42 11.45
CA VAL A 30 -19.64 1.80 11.17
C VAL A 30 -18.51 2.48 11.94
N VAL A 31 -17.65 1.68 12.55
CA VAL A 31 -16.43 2.14 13.20
C VAL A 31 -15.21 1.58 12.49
N LEU A 32 -14.35 2.49 12.02
CA LEU A 32 -13.08 2.18 11.38
C LEU A 32 -11.99 2.22 12.45
N ASP A 33 -11.50 1.05 12.85
CA ASP A 33 -10.61 0.84 13.98
C ASP A 33 -9.25 0.28 13.52
N GLY A 34 -8.17 0.81 14.09
CA GLY A 34 -6.82 0.36 13.83
C GLY A 34 -5.79 1.24 14.51
N ALA A 35 -4.57 0.71 14.64
CA ALA A 35 -3.43 1.46 15.14
C ALA A 35 -3.00 2.57 14.17
N ALA A 36 -2.39 3.62 14.70
CA ALA A 36 -1.81 4.73 13.93
C ALA A 36 -0.48 4.32 13.23
N ASP A 37 -0.50 3.18 12.56
CA ASP A 37 0.58 2.60 11.78
C ASP A 37 0.30 2.80 10.29
N LEU A 38 1.33 3.04 9.48
CA LEU A 38 1.16 3.42 8.07
C LEU A 38 0.31 2.40 7.30
N ASN A 39 0.66 1.11 7.34
CA ASN A 39 -0.06 0.07 6.60
C ASN A 39 -1.53 -0.05 7.03
N VAL A 40 -1.81 0.13 8.33
CA VAL A 40 -3.17 0.09 8.89
C VAL A 40 -3.97 1.28 8.36
N VAL A 41 -3.40 2.48 8.43
CA VAL A 41 -3.99 3.73 7.96
C VAL A 41 -4.27 3.68 6.45
N LEU A 42 -3.37 3.09 5.68
CA LEU A 42 -3.54 2.88 4.23
C LEU A 42 -4.69 1.92 3.90
N GLY A 43 -5.08 1.04 4.83
CA GLY A 43 -6.28 0.22 4.69
C GLY A 43 -7.54 0.96 5.12
N LEU A 44 -7.52 1.60 6.29
CA LEU A 44 -8.66 2.37 6.81
C LEU A 44 -9.12 3.46 5.84
N VAL A 45 -8.18 4.14 5.18
CA VAL A 45 -8.50 5.20 4.21
C VAL A 45 -9.25 4.68 2.98
N GLN A 46 -9.08 3.41 2.60
CA GLN A 46 -9.85 2.80 1.50
C GLN A 46 -11.32 2.69 1.87
N LEU A 47 -11.61 2.14 3.06
CA LEU A 47 -12.97 1.99 3.57
C LEU A 47 -13.62 3.36 3.76
N GLU A 48 -12.89 4.30 4.35
CA GLU A 48 -13.37 5.66 4.56
C GLU A 48 -13.70 6.37 3.25
N ALA A 49 -12.86 6.23 2.22
CA ALA A 49 -13.12 6.80 0.90
C ALA A 49 -14.46 6.30 0.33
N ALA A 50 -14.74 5.00 0.47
CA ALA A 50 -15.99 4.42 0.00
C ALA A 50 -17.21 4.89 0.81
N MET A 51 -17.08 4.99 2.14
CA MET A 51 -18.13 5.53 3.00
C MET A 51 -18.48 6.97 2.63
N LEU A 52 -17.45 7.82 2.44
CA LEU A 52 -17.62 9.21 2.04
C LEU A 52 -18.23 9.36 0.66
N ASP A 53 -17.77 8.58 -0.32
CA ASP A 53 -18.34 8.60 -1.68
C ASP A 53 -19.79 8.07 -1.72
N ARG A 54 -20.18 7.26 -0.75
CA ARG A 54 -21.57 6.77 -0.56
C ARG A 54 -22.43 7.64 0.34
N GLY A 55 -21.84 8.59 1.08
CA GLY A 55 -22.53 9.38 2.10
C GLY A 55 -22.95 8.56 3.33
N LEU A 56 -22.24 7.47 3.64
CA LEU A 56 -22.52 6.62 4.80
C LEU A 56 -21.87 7.17 6.07
N PRO A 57 -22.57 7.12 7.22
CA PRO A 57 -22.01 7.54 8.48
C PRO A 57 -20.93 6.57 8.96
N TYR A 58 -19.83 7.11 9.46
CA TYR A 58 -18.76 6.34 10.08
C TYR A 58 -18.07 7.14 11.18
N ARG A 59 -17.32 6.43 12.02
CA ARG A 59 -16.44 6.98 13.06
C ARG A 59 -15.05 6.39 12.92
N ARG A 60 -13.99 7.21 12.99
CA ARG A 60 -12.62 6.73 13.19
C ARG A 60 -12.39 6.36 14.66
N ALA A 61 -11.73 5.24 14.90
CA ALA A 61 -11.29 4.78 16.20
C ALA A 61 -9.80 4.41 16.12
N LEU A 62 -8.96 5.39 15.75
CA LEU A 62 -7.52 5.16 15.72
C LEU A 62 -6.99 4.96 17.15
N SER A 63 -6.08 4.01 17.34
CA SER A 63 -5.31 3.85 18.58
C SER A 63 -3.85 4.28 18.34
N PRO A 64 -3.05 4.49 19.41
CA PRO A 64 -1.60 4.66 19.26
C PRO A 64 -0.96 3.51 18.47
N SER A 65 0.25 3.72 17.94
CA SER A 65 0.98 2.66 17.25
C SER A 65 1.08 1.39 18.11
N THR A 66 0.91 0.23 17.48
CA THR A 66 1.01 -1.07 18.14
C THR A 66 2.20 -1.88 17.64
N HIS A 67 3.14 -1.23 16.93
CA HIS A 67 4.28 -1.88 16.30
C HIS A 67 5.19 -2.60 17.33
N PHE A 68 5.24 -2.10 18.56
CA PHE A 68 6.01 -2.71 19.66
C PHE A 68 5.20 -3.69 20.52
N VAL A 69 3.89 -3.83 20.27
CA VAL A 69 2.99 -4.67 21.06
C VAL A 69 2.80 -6.02 20.37
N PRO A 70 3.22 -7.13 21.00
CA PRO A 70 2.99 -8.47 20.48
C PRO A 70 1.51 -8.72 20.22
N SER A 71 1.18 -9.45 19.14
CA SER A 71 -0.20 -9.76 18.76
C SER A 71 -1.00 -10.42 19.90
N THR A 72 -0.34 -11.25 20.72
CA THR A 72 -0.92 -11.94 21.89
C THR A 72 -1.33 -11.01 23.02
N GLU A 73 -0.73 -9.81 23.10
CA GLU A 73 -0.99 -8.81 24.13
C GLU A 73 -2.00 -7.75 23.69
N ARG A 74 -2.40 -7.76 22.40
CA ARG A 74 -3.39 -6.84 21.86
C ARG A 74 -4.77 -7.19 22.42
N LEU A 75 -5.40 -6.22 23.08
CA LEU A 75 -6.75 -6.37 23.59
C LEU A 75 -7.73 -6.60 22.44
N PRO A 76 -8.71 -7.51 22.60
CA PRO A 76 -9.75 -7.68 21.60
C PRO A 76 -10.56 -6.38 21.48
N PRO A 77 -11.01 -6.04 20.26
CA PRO A 77 -11.82 -4.85 20.04
C PRO A 77 -13.18 -4.99 20.76
N ASP A 78 -13.55 -3.96 21.52
CA ASP A 78 -14.87 -3.89 22.13
C ASP A 78 -15.90 -3.36 21.11
N VAL A 79 -16.98 -4.11 20.92
CA VAL A 79 -18.02 -3.83 19.94
C VAL A 79 -19.31 -3.46 20.68
N ALA A 80 -19.66 -2.18 20.64
CA ALA A 80 -20.87 -1.68 21.27
C ALA A 80 -22.13 -2.26 20.60
N PRO A 81 -23.25 -2.42 21.35
CA PRO A 81 -24.51 -2.88 20.76
C PRO A 81 -24.97 -1.99 19.59
N GLY A 82 -25.29 -2.61 18.46
CA GLY A 82 -25.71 -1.91 17.23
C GLY A 82 -24.57 -1.27 16.42
N GLU A 83 -23.32 -1.45 16.83
CA GLU A 83 -22.14 -1.03 16.08
C GLU A 83 -21.69 -2.13 15.12
N LEU A 84 -21.20 -1.73 13.94
CA LEU A 84 -20.43 -2.59 13.05
C LEU A 84 -18.97 -2.11 13.06
N ARG A 85 -18.06 -2.93 13.54
CA ARG A 85 -16.65 -2.56 13.68
C ARG A 85 -15.78 -3.21 12.62
N CYS A 86 -15.04 -2.39 11.89
CA CYS A 86 -14.02 -2.80 10.94
C CYS A 86 -12.64 -2.58 11.56
N VAL A 87 -11.94 -3.65 11.88
CA VAL A 87 -10.60 -3.59 12.47
C VAL A 87 -9.56 -3.96 11.42
N VAL A 88 -8.66 -3.03 11.11
CA VAL A 88 -7.51 -3.27 10.23
C VAL A 88 -6.28 -3.55 11.08
N LEU A 89 -5.66 -4.70 10.87
CA LEU A 89 -4.52 -5.18 11.63
C LEU A 89 -3.35 -5.47 10.69
N ASP A 90 -2.20 -4.86 10.98
CA ASP A 90 -0.95 -5.23 10.34
C ASP A 90 -0.29 -6.32 11.19
N GLU A 91 -0.26 -7.53 10.63
CA GLU A 91 0.30 -8.73 11.23
C GLU A 91 1.34 -9.30 10.25
N GLU A 92 2.48 -9.71 10.81
CA GLU A 92 3.62 -10.23 10.06
C GLU A 92 3.26 -11.57 9.37
N GLU A 93 2.58 -12.45 10.10
CA GLU A 93 2.11 -13.71 9.57
C GLU A 93 0.78 -13.56 8.83
N ALA A 94 0.69 -14.20 7.67
CA ALA A 94 -0.54 -14.25 6.90
C ALA A 94 -1.46 -15.36 7.42
N HIS A 95 -2.74 -15.04 7.59
CA HIS A 95 -3.76 -16.02 7.92
C HIS A 95 -3.96 -17.01 6.76
N PRO A 96 -4.26 -18.28 7.06
CA PRO A 96 -4.44 -19.30 6.03
C PRO A 96 -5.76 -19.13 5.23
N SER A 97 -6.70 -18.32 5.73
CA SER A 97 -7.99 -18.09 5.11
C SER A 97 -8.53 -16.70 5.42
N LEU A 98 -9.49 -16.24 4.62
CA LEU A 98 -10.19 -14.97 4.87
C LEU A 98 -10.98 -15.01 6.20
N PRO A 99 -11.06 -13.88 6.94
CA PRO A 99 -11.85 -13.79 8.17
C PRO A 99 -13.35 -13.99 7.93
N SER A 100 -14.08 -14.39 8.97
CA SER A 100 -15.56 -14.48 8.91
C SER A 100 -16.20 -13.14 8.54
N THR A 101 -17.21 -13.19 7.67
CA THR A 101 -18.08 -12.05 7.34
C THR A 101 -19.34 -12.01 8.21
N SER A 102 -19.47 -12.92 9.17
CA SER A 102 -20.62 -13.00 10.07
C SER A 102 -20.42 -12.18 11.34
N GLY A 103 -21.47 -11.49 11.77
CA GLY A 103 -21.50 -10.75 13.03
C GLY A 103 -21.06 -9.29 12.90
N PRO A 104 -20.96 -8.57 14.03
CA PRO A 104 -20.73 -7.14 14.07
C PRO A 104 -19.25 -6.74 14.01
N LEU A 105 -18.34 -7.69 13.78
CA LEU A 105 -16.89 -7.47 13.72
C LEU A 105 -16.32 -7.99 12.40
N HIS A 106 -15.82 -7.09 11.57
CA HIS A 106 -15.06 -7.41 10.37
C HIS A 106 -13.58 -7.14 10.61
N ARG A 107 -12.76 -8.19 10.46
CA ARG A 107 -11.30 -8.08 10.57
C ARG A 107 -10.69 -8.04 9.18
N PHE A 108 -9.74 -7.14 8.99
CA PHE A 108 -8.87 -7.07 7.82
C PHE A 108 -7.47 -7.40 8.30
N VAL A 109 -6.98 -8.57 7.90
CA VAL A 109 -5.68 -9.14 8.28
C VAL A 109 -4.94 -9.55 7.01
N SER A 110 -3.63 -9.78 7.11
CA SER A 110 -2.87 -10.39 6.02
C SER A 110 -3.41 -11.79 5.74
N VAL A 111 -3.62 -12.16 4.48
CA VAL A 111 -4.15 -13.50 4.09
C VAL A 111 -3.27 -14.11 3.02
N GLY A 112 -2.93 -15.39 3.17
CA GLY A 112 -2.17 -16.14 2.18
C GLY A 112 -2.98 -16.33 0.89
N ALA A 113 -2.37 -16.04 -0.25
CA ALA A 113 -3.01 -16.23 -1.56
C ALA A 113 -1.96 -16.56 -2.63
N SER A 114 -2.39 -17.24 -3.69
CA SER A 114 -1.53 -17.61 -4.82
C SER A 114 -1.97 -16.92 -6.10
N VAL A 115 -0.99 -16.60 -6.94
CA VAL A 115 -1.20 -16.04 -8.27
C VAL A 115 -0.22 -16.68 -9.25
N ASP A 116 -0.67 -16.93 -10.47
CA ASP A 116 0.17 -17.48 -11.53
C ASP A 116 0.94 -16.35 -12.20
N LEU A 117 2.27 -16.53 -12.33
CA LEU A 117 3.17 -15.48 -12.79
C LEU A 117 4.20 -15.97 -13.81
N GLY A 118 4.60 -15.03 -14.66
CA GLY A 118 5.64 -15.22 -15.67
C GLY A 118 5.15 -15.98 -16.90
N ARG A 119 6.04 -16.17 -17.88
CA ARG A 119 5.72 -16.82 -19.17
C ARG A 119 5.19 -18.24 -19.02
N GLU A 120 5.63 -18.94 -17.99
CA GLU A 120 5.24 -20.33 -17.70
C GLU A 120 4.02 -20.45 -16.80
N GLN A 121 3.41 -19.33 -16.38
CA GLN A 121 2.24 -19.31 -15.47
C GLN A 121 2.45 -20.17 -14.23
N ARG A 122 3.63 -20.06 -13.60
CA ARG A 122 3.92 -20.81 -12.38
C ARG A 122 3.23 -20.16 -11.20
N SER A 123 2.50 -20.96 -10.43
CA SER A 123 1.86 -20.50 -9.21
C SER A 123 2.88 -20.02 -8.17
N ARG A 124 2.67 -18.81 -7.66
CA ARG A 124 3.47 -18.16 -6.63
C ARG A 124 2.59 -17.82 -5.44
N THR A 125 2.93 -18.38 -4.29
CA THR A 125 2.25 -18.06 -3.03
C THR A 125 2.89 -16.82 -2.41
N GLY A 126 2.03 -15.92 -1.92
CA GLY A 126 2.40 -14.77 -1.13
C GLY A 126 1.26 -14.41 -0.17
N ALA A 127 1.22 -13.16 0.26
CA ALA A 127 0.15 -12.66 1.11
C ALA A 127 -0.48 -11.39 0.52
N LEU A 128 -1.78 -11.24 0.72
CA LEU A 128 -2.52 -10.01 0.47
C LEU A 128 -2.39 -9.11 1.69
N SER A 129 -2.14 -7.81 1.48
CA SER A 129 -2.18 -6.85 2.57
C SER A 129 -3.61 -6.59 3.04
N PRO A 130 -3.82 -6.25 4.33
CA PRO A 130 -5.11 -5.77 4.83
C PRO A 130 -5.66 -4.61 4.01
N ALA A 131 -4.78 -3.71 3.54
CA ALA A 131 -5.18 -2.56 2.73
C ALA A 131 -5.69 -2.95 1.34
N LEU A 132 -5.14 -4.01 0.72
CA LEU A 132 -5.68 -4.54 -0.53
C LEU A 132 -7.07 -5.14 -0.34
N LEU A 133 -7.30 -5.85 0.78
CA LEU A 133 -8.64 -6.34 1.15
C LEU A 133 -9.62 -5.18 1.39
N CYS A 134 -9.17 -4.11 2.06
CA CYS A 134 -9.96 -2.89 2.23
C CYS A 134 -10.27 -2.21 0.88
N ALA A 135 -9.31 -2.18 -0.05
CA ALA A 135 -9.50 -1.61 -1.38
C ALA A 135 -10.51 -2.41 -2.22
N LEU A 136 -10.51 -3.74 -2.11
CA LEU A 136 -11.54 -4.60 -2.73
C LEU A 136 -12.93 -4.25 -2.19
N VAL A 137 -13.09 -4.15 -0.87
CA VAL A 137 -14.38 -3.75 -0.25
C VAL A 137 -14.80 -2.35 -0.71
N ALA A 138 -13.88 -1.39 -0.69
CA ALA A 138 -14.14 -0.03 -1.12
C ALA A 138 -14.61 0.06 -2.58
N GLU A 139 -14.01 -0.72 -3.47
CA GLU A 139 -14.41 -0.81 -4.87
C GLU A 139 -15.80 -1.44 -5.03
N GLN A 140 -16.18 -2.44 -4.23
CA GLN A 140 -17.53 -3.01 -4.25
C GLN A 140 -18.59 -2.00 -3.79
N MET A 141 -18.27 -1.16 -2.79
CA MET A 141 -19.17 -0.15 -2.26
C MET A 141 -19.33 1.05 -3.20
N ALA A 142 -18.24 1.56 -3.75
CA ALA A 142 -18.21 2.77 -4.57
C ALA A 142 -17.26 2.64 -5.78
N PRO A 143 -17.59 1.81 -6.79
CA PRO A 143 -16.71 1.54 -7.94
C PRO A 143 -16.44 2.78 -8.82
N ALA A 144 -17.35 3.75 -8.82
CA ALA A 144 -17.20 5.03 -9.49
C ALA A 144 -16.83 6.18 -8.53
N GLY A 145 -16.53 5.87 -7.27
CA GLY A 145 -16.22 6.84 -6.23
C GLY A 145 -14.93 7.61 -6.53
N PRO A 146 -14.95 8.95 -6.57
CA PRO A 146 -13.75 9.74 -6.84
C PRO A 146 -12.69 9.61 -5.74
N ARG A 147 -13.07 9.45 -4.46
CA ARG A 147 -12.11 9.21 -3.37
C ARG A 147 -11.57 7.79 -3.46
N VAL A 148 -12.43 6.80 -3.70
CA VAL A 148 -11.98 5.40 -3.86
C VAL A 148 -10.92 5.30 -4.94
N ARG A 149 -11.16 5.89 -6.12
CA ARG A 149 -10.17 5.93 -7.21
C ARG A 149 -8.87 6.64 -6.82
N ARG A 150 -8.98 7.73 -6.06
CA ARG A 150 -7.82 8.51 -5.59
C ARG A 150 -6.94 7.73 -4.61
N VAL A 151 -7.54 7.00 -3.67
CA VAL A 151 -6.78 6.31 -2.61
C VAL A 151 -6.38 4.88 -2.98
N ARG A 152 -7.02 4.26 -3.98
CA ARG A 152 -6.73 2.89 -4.45
C ARG A 152 -5.25 2.59 -4.72
N PRO A 153 -4.46 3.47 -5.38
CA PRO A 153 -3.04 3.19 -5.64
C PRO A 153 -2.21 2.97 -4.36
N TRP A 154 -2.66 3.51 -3.23
CA TRP A 154 -1.93 3.42 -1.97
C TRP A 154 -1.99 2.03 -1.31
N ALA A 155 -2.88 1.15 -1.77
CA ALA A 155 -2.82 -0.27 -1.42
C ALA A 155 -1.48 -0.91 -1.84
N LEU A 156 -0.84 -0.39 -2.89
CA LEU A 156 0.50 -0.84 -3.32
C LEU A 156 1.58 -0.52 -2.28
N LEU A 157 1.50 0.63 -1.61
CA LEU A 157 2.46 0.98 -0.56
C LEU A 157 2.28 0.11 0.70
N ALA A 158 1.05 -0.26 1.04
CA ALA A 158 0.81 -1.22 2.12
C ALA A 158 1.33 -2.63 1.76
N GLN A 159 1.19 -3.04 0.49
CA GLN A 159 1.77 -4.27 -0.03
C GLN A 159 3.30 -4.27 0.07
N TRP A 160 3.95 -3.14 -0.29
CA TRP A 160 5.39 -2.90 -0.10
C TRP A 160 5.84 -2.98 1.37
N GLY A 161 5.00 -2.47 2.27
CA GLY A 161 5.25 -2.40 3.71
C GLY A 161 5.25 -3.74 4.43
N ARG A 162 4.76 -4.83 3.82
CA ARG A 162 4.74 -6.16 4.46
C ARG A 162 6.10 -6.86 4.55
N GLY A 163 7.14 -6.34 3.89
CA GLY A 163 8.49 -6.90 4.03
C GLY A 163 8.82 -8.13 3.17
N ALA A 164 7.89 -8.66 2.36
CA ALA A 164 8.16 -9.83 1.51
C ALA A 164 9.34 -9.61 0.51
N LEU A 165 9.53 -8.36 0.07
CA LEU A 165 10.66 -7.95 -0.79
C LEU A 165 12.01 -7.94 -0.06
N ASP A 166 12.03 -7.96 1.29
CA ASP A 166 13.25 -8.07 2.09
C ASP A 166 13.80 -9.50 2.14
N ALA A 167 12.94 -10.50 1.90
CA ALA A 167 13.35 -11.89 1.88
C ALA A 167 13.71 -12.37 0.47
N SER A 168 12.81 -12.20 -0.50
CA SER A 168 13.03 -12.75 -1.84
C SER A 168 12.26 -12.03 -2.95
N PHE A 169 10.94 -12.08 -2.95
CA PHE A 169 10.07 -11.56 -3.99
C PHE A 169 8.65 -11.47 -3.46
N ASP A 170 7.89 -10.46 -3.88
CA ASP A 170 6.46 -10.35 -3.56
C ASP A 170 5.64 -10.47 -4.86
N PRO A 171 4.96 -11.61 -5.09
CA PRO A 171 4.14 -11.80 -6.29
C PRO A 171 2.98 -10.82 -6.34
N TRP A 172 2.36 -10.52 -5.20
CA TRP A 172 1.20 -9.66 -5.11
C TRP A 172 1.55 -8.18 -5.23
N TYR A 173 2.75 -7.76 -4.78
CA TYR A 173 3.27 -6.42 -5.09
C TYR A 173 3.42 -6.23 -6.60
N THR A 174 4.04 -7.20 -7.27
CA THR A 174 4.29 -7.15 -8.71
C THR A 174 2.98 -7.08 -9.50
N VAL A 175 2.05 -8.00 -9.23
CA VAL A 175 0.75 -8.06 -9.90
C VAL A 175 -0.07 -6.80 -9.65
N LEU A 176 -0.12 -6.33 -8.40
CA LEU A 176 -0.86 -5.12 -8.06
C LEU A 176 -0.26 -3.88 -8.75
N ARG A 177 1.08 -3.75 -8.76
CA ARG A 177 1.78 -2.67 -9.45
C ARG A 177 1.43 -2.65 -10.94
N ASP A 178 1.54 -3.81 -11.59
CA ASP A 178 1.33 -3.94 -13.03
C ASP A 178 -0.14 -3.66 -13.38
N HIS A 179 -1.09 -4.21 -12.62
CA HIS A 179 -2.52 -3.91 -12.78
C HIS A 179 -2.82 -2.41 -12.63
N LEU A 180 -2.32 -1.77 -11.57
CA LEU A 180 -2.53 -0.33 -11.32
C LEU A 180 -1.88 0.54 -12.42
N CYS A 181 -0.76 0.09 -12.99
CA CYS A 181 -0.09 0.76 -14.10
C CYS A 181 -0.90 0.65 -15.39
N GLU A 182 -1.32 -0.57 -15.75
CA GLU A 182 -2.10 -0.86 -16.96
C GLU A 182 -3.43 -0.12 -17.00
N GLU A 183 -4.11 0.00 -15.84
CA GLU A 183 -5.37 0.73 -15.78
C GLU A 183 -5.24 2.25 -15.70
N GLY A 184 -4.00 2.76 -15.57
CA GLY A 184 -3.68 4.20 -15.52
C GLY A 184 -3.78 4.86 -14.14
N SER A 185 -3.90 4.08 -13.06
CA SER A 185 -3.96 4.58 -11.68
C SER A 185 -2.62 5.13 -11.18
N LEU A 186 -1.52 4.61 -11.73
CA LEU A 186 -0.15 5.10 -11.53
C LEU A 186 0.65 4.86 -12.80
N ARG A 187 1.86 5.41 -12.87
CA ARG A 187 2.89 4.98 -13.82
C ARG A 187 4.07 4.39 -13.06
N VAL A 188 4.82 3.51 -13.71
CA VAL A 188 6.07 2.98 -13.18
C VAL A 188 7.24 3.68 -13.87
N ALA A 189 8.18 4.19 -13.08
CA ALA A 189 9.34 4.92 -13.55
C ALA A 189 10.64 4.35 -12.99
N SER A 190 11.72 4.48 -13.73
CA SER A 190 13.05 4.24 -13.15
C SER A 190 13.44 5.37 -12.19
N LEU A 191 14.38 5.12 -11.30
CA LEU A 191 15.02 6.12 -10.44
C LEU A 191 15.69 7.25 -11.24
N ALA A 192 15.97 7.03 -12.53
CA ALA A 192 16.50 8.02 -13.43
C ALA A 192 15.40 8.87 -14.10
N ASP A 193 14.15 8.40 -14.11
CA ASP A 193 12.99 9.05 -14.75
C ASP A 193 12.01 9.70 -13.76
N VAL A 194 12.16 9.49 -12.45
CA VAL A 194 11.37 10.22 -11.45
C VAL A 194 11.75 11.69 -11.45
N GLU A 195 10.80 12.59 -11.21
CA GLU A 195 11.04 14.03 -11.24
C GLU A 195 11.99 14.47 -10.12
N THR A 196 11.70 14.04 -8.89
CA THR A 196 12.50 14.35 -7.70
C THR A 196 13.38 13.15 -7.33
N MET A 197 14.67 13.39 -7.08
CA MET A 197 15.53 12.36 -6.49
C MET A 197 15.10 12.05 -5.05
N PRO A 198 15.10 10.78 -4.63
CA PRO A 198 14.83 10.42 -3.25
C PRO A 198 15.72 11.18 -2.26
N SER A 199 15.13 11.58 -1.15
CA SER A 199 15.79 12.30 -0.05
C SER A 199 16.88 11.47 0.61
N SER A 200 16.66 10.15 0.72
CA SER A 200 17.61 9.15 1.17
C SER A 200 17.87 8.13 0.06
N LEU A 201 19.12 7.67 -0.04
CA LEU A 201 19.51 6.61 -0.97
C LEU A 201 20.06 5.43 -0.17
N PRO A 202 19.75 4.17 -0.58
CA PRO A 202 20.42 3.00 -0.04
C PRO A 202 21.94 3.11 -0.06
N ASP A 203 22.58 2.54 0.96
CA ASP A 203 24.03 2.52 1.07
C ASP A 203 24.70 1.94 -0.19
N GLY A 204 25.79 2.58 -0.60
CA GLY A 204 26.51 2.24 -1.82
C GLY A 204 25.97 2.92 -3.09
N LEU A 205 24.76 3.48 -3.11
CA LEU A 205 24.32 4.31 -4.23
C LEU A 205 24.95 5.71 -4.14
N SER A 206 25.55 6.15 -5.25
CA SER A 206 26.16 7.47 -5.35
C SER A 206 25.18 8.48 -5.95
N ALA A 207 24.76 9.46 -5.14
CA ALA A 207 23.91 10.55 -5.62
C ALA A 207 24.53 11.31 -6.81
N SER A 208 25.86 11.50 -6.81
CA SER A 208 26.55 12.18 -7.91
C SER A 208 26.56 11.36 -9.20
N LEU A 209 26.72 10.04 -9.12
CA LEU A 209 26.63 9.13 -10.26
C LEU A 209 25.20 9.07 -10.81
N LEU A 210 24.20 8.91 -9.94
CA LEU A 210 22.79 8.90 -10.33
C LEU A 210 22.36 10.21 -10.98
N ASN A 211 22.81 11.36 -10.46
CA ASN A 211 22.53 12.66 -11.07
C ASN A 211 23.16 12.81 -12.46
N ARG A 212 24.35 12.24 -12.70
CA ARG A 212 24.94 12.21 -14.05
C ARG A 212 24.14 11.30 -14.98
N LEU A 213 23.74 10.12 -14.50
CA LEU A 213 22.93 9.18 -15.26
C LEU A 213 21.60 9.82 -15.68
N ARG A 214 20.89 10.45 -14.73
CA ARG A 214 19.64 11.21 -14.97
C ARG A 214 19.76 12.27 -16.06
N LYS A 215 20.86 13.04 -16.07
CA LYS A 215 21.10 14.06 -17.10
C LYS A 215 21.32 13.46 -18.49
N ALA A 216 21.95 12.29 -18.57
CA ALA A 216 22.19 11.59 -19.84
C ALA A 216 20.99 10.75 -20.30
N TRP A 217 20.12 10.36 -19.37
CA TRP A 217 19.05 9.38 -19.55
C TRP A 217 18.13 9.60 -20.76
N PRO A 218 17.66 10.83 -21.06
CA PRO A 218 16.79 11.07 -22.22
C PRO A 218 17.48 10.82 -23.57
N ARG A 219 18.82 10.80 -23.60
CA ARG A 219 19.64 10.62 -24.81
C ARG A 219 20.16 9.19 -24.96
N MET A 220 19.93 8.34 -23.97
CA MET A 220 20.39 6.94 -23.97
C MET A 220 19.34 6.03 -24.61
N ASP A 221 19.81 5.07 -25.41
CA ASP A 221 19.01 3.94 -25.86
C ASP A 221 18.81 2.90 -24.74
N HIS A 222 18.05 1.84 -25.03
CA HIS A 222 17.72 0.80 -24.05
C HIS A 222 18.98 0.11 -23.47
N GLU A 223 19.98 -0.20 -24.30
CA GLU A 223 21.19 -0.87 -23.83
C GLU A 223 22.06 0.04 -22.98
N ALA A 224 22.22 1.31 -23.37
CA ALA A 224 22.98 2.30 -22.61
C ALA A 224 22.33 2.56 -21.25
N ARG A 225 20.99 2.58 -21.18
CA ARG A 225 20.24 2.68 -19.92
C ARG A 225 20.48 1.46 -19.02
N ALA A 226 20.41 0.25 -19.58
CA ALA A 226 20.69 -0.98 -18.84
C ALA A 226 22.11 -0.98 -18.26
N ARG A 227 23.13 -0.73 -19.09
CA ARG A 227 24.53 -0.63 -18.65
C ARG A 227 24.73 0.45 -17.60
N GLY A 228 24.18 1.64 -17.83
CA GLY A 228 24.31 2.79 -16.93
C GLY A 228 23.79 2.51 -15.52
N PHE A 229 22.63 1.84 -15.40
CA PHE A 229 22.14 1.41 -14.09
C PHE A 229 22.94 0.27 -13.50
N SER A 230 23.33 -0.74 -14.28
CA SER A 230 24.17 -1.84 -13.75
C SER A 230 25.45 -1.30 -13.11
N GLU A 231 26.12 -0.34 -13.75
CA GLU A 231 27.29 0.34 -13.19
C GLU A 231 26.96 1.18 -11.96
N ALA A 232 25.84 1.91 -11.97
CA ALA A 232 25.43 2.76 -10.85
C ALA A 232 25.03 1.97 -9.60
N VAL A 233 24.51 0.75 -9.78
CA VAL A 233 23.93 -0.08 -8.72
C VAL A 233 24.93 -1.11 -8.20
N LEU A 234 25.95 -1.47 -8.98
CA LEU A 234 26.97 -2.44 -8.59
C LEU A 234 27.58 -2.20 -7.19
N PRO A 235 27.89 -0.96 -6.77
CA PRO A 235 28.41 -0.74 -5.43
C PRO A 235 27.36 -0.98 -4.34
N ALA A 236 26.09 -0.71 -4.60
CA ALA A 236 24.98 -0.97 -3.67
C ALA A 236 24.80 -2.48 -3.44
N LEU A 237 24.89 -3.32 -4.48
CA LEU A 237 24.80 -4.78 -4.36
C LEU A 237 25.80 -5.40 -3.37
N ARG A 238 26.88 -4.69 -3.03
CA ARG A 238 27.92 -5.17 -2.10
C ARG A 238 27.88 -4.49 -0.72
N ARG A 239 27.20 -3.34 -0.61
CA ARG A 239 27.32 -2.45 0.55
C ARG A 239 25.98 -2.14 1.21
N THR A 240 24.89 -2.32 0.49
CA THR A 240 23.56 -2.03 1.01
C THR A 240 23.09 -3.15 1.94
N ASN A 241 22.28 -2.77 2.93
CA ASN A 241 21.49 -3.70 3.74
C ASN A 241 20.12 -4.03 3.12
N VAL A 242 19.78 -3.42 1.97
CA VAL A 242 18.53 -3.64 1.25
C VAL A 242 18.61 -4.94 0.44
N ALA A 243 17.59 -5.78 0.56
CA ALA A 243 17.51 -7.02 -0.20
C ALA A 243 17.50 -6.78 -1.72
N PRO A 244 18.08 -7.67 -2.55
CA PRO A 244 18.18 -7.48 -3.99
C PRO A 244 16.84 -7.19 -4.68
N ALA A 245 15.76 -7.87 -4.32
CA ALA A 245 14.45 -7.64 -4.92
C ALA A 245 13.85 -6.29 -4.51
N ARG A 246 13.96 -5.89 -3.24
CA ARG A 246 13.57 -4.54 -2.82
C ARG A 246 14.39 -3.48 -3.57
N LEU A 247 15.70 -3.70 -3.71
CA LEU A 247 16.59 -2.79 -4.43
C LEU A 247 16.19 -2.66 -5.91
N GLU A 248 15.86 -3.76 -6.57
CA GLU A 248 15.39 -3.78 -7.96
C GLU A 248 14.14 -2.90 -8.12
N GLU A 249 13.15 -3.08 -7.25
CA GLU A 249 11.92 -2.27 -7.28
C GLU A 249 12.20 -0.77 -7.02
N MET A 250 13.11 -0.44 -6.10
CA MET A 250 13.50 0.95 -5.83
C MET A 250 14.19 1.63 -7.03
N ILE A 251 14.88 0.87 -7.87
CA ILE A 251 15.66 1.42 -8.98
C ILE A 251 14.86 1.43 -10.28
N TRP A 252 14.14 0.35 -10.58
CA TRP A 252 13.51 0.17 -11.88
C TRP A 252 12.02 0.48 -11.86
N HIS A 253 11.36 0.31 -10.72
CA HIS A 253 9.91 0.22 -10.66
C HIS A 253 9.27 1.19 -9.65
N ARG A 254 9.70 2.45 -9.68
CA ARG A 254 9.18 3.49 -8.78
C ARG A 254 7.75 3.88 -9.17
N PRO A 255 6.75 3.65 -8.30
CA PRO A 255 5.38 4.05 -8.59
C PRO A 255 5.21 5.56 -8.48
N VAL A 256 4.66 6.21 -9.51
CA VAL A 256 4.40 7.64 -9.55
C VAL A 256 2.93 7.90 -9.83
N LEU A 257 2.28 8.66 -8.94
CA LEU A 257 0.88 9.04 -9.11
C LEU A 257 0.72 10.16 -10.13
N PRO A 258 -0.39 10.22 -10.89
CA PRO A 258 -0.65 11.31 -11.81
C PRO A 258 -0.59 12.69 -11.13
N GLY A 259 0.22 13.60 -11.68
CA GLY A 259 0.37 14.96 -11.15
C GLY A 259 1.17 15.08 -9.85
N ALA A 260 1.71 13.99 -9.30
CA ALA A 260 2.54 14.03 -8.10
C ALA A 260 4.03 14.26 -8.45
N PRO A 261 4.70 15.26 -7.84
CA PRO A 261 6.13 15.51 -8.07
C PRO A 261 7.04 14.50 -7.35
N LEU A 262 6.50 13.81 -6.35
CA LEU A 262 7.19 12.79 -5.56
C LEU A 262 6.61 11.42 -5.90
N ASP A 263 7.50 10.45 -6.13
CA ASP A 263 7.09 9.05 -6.22
C ASP A 263 6.56 8.54 -4.87
N VAL A 264 5.77 7.46 -4.91
CA VAL A 264 5.07 6.90 -3.74
C VAL A 264 6.06 6.53 -2.62
N LEU A 265 7.23 5.99 -2.97
CA LEU A 265 8.22 5.55 -1.99
C LEU A 265 8.96 6.74 -1.36
N GLU A 266 9.19 7.83 -2.10
CA GLU A 266 9.73 9.08 -1.52
C GLU A 266 8.72 9.73 -0.58
N GLN A 267 7.42 9.71 -0.90
CA GLN A 267 6.39 10.18 0.03
C GLN A 267 6.38 9.37 1.34
N ALA A 268 6.55 8.04 1.23
CA ALA A 268 6.67 7.18 2.40
C ALA A 268 7.95 7.48 3.22
N SER A 269 9.09 7.68 2.57
CA SER A 269 10.35 8.03 3.23
C SER A 269 10.23 9.34 4.02
N ARG A 270 9.65 10.38 3.42
CA ARG A 270 9.45 11.67 4.11
C ARG A 270 8.54 11.56 5.32
N LEU A 271 7.49 10.75 5.20
CA LEU A 271 6.60 10.51 6.34
C LEU A 271 7.35 9.80 7.49
N ALA A 272 8.20 8.83 7.18
CA ALA A 272 8.98 8.11 8.18
C ALA A 272 9.93 9.05 8.96
N ASP A 273 10.48 10.08 8.30
CA ASP A 273 11.33 11.09 8.94
C ASP A 273 10.55 12.08 9.84
N GLU A 274 9.24 12.27 9.60
CA GLU A 274 8.41 13.23 10.33
C GLU A 274 7.71 12.64 11.57
N VAL A 275 7.41 11.33 11.55
CA VAL A 275 6.52 10.71 12.55
C VAL A 275 7.29 10.23 13.77
N HIS A 276 6.95 10.78 14.94
CA HIS A 276 7.33 10.24 16.24
C HIS A 276 6.23 9.29 16.70
N VAL A 277 6.49 7.98 16.53
CA VAL A 277 5.51 6.88 16.48
C VAL A 277 4.76 6.64 17.82
N ASP A 278 5.30 7.09 18.96
CA ASP A 278 4.81 6.69 20.29
C ASP A 278 4.12 7.82 21.09
N SER A 279 3.17 8.53 20.48
CA SER A 279 2.42 9.55 21.21
C SER A 279 1.04 9.83 20.63
N ALA A 280 0.17 10.51 21.40
CA ALA A 280 -1.09 11.08 20.91
C ALA A 280 -0.87 12.01 19.69
N GLN A 281 0.33 12.60 19.57
CA GLN A 281 0.74 13.39 18.41
C GLN A 281 0.90 12.51 17.15
N GLY A 282 1.39 11.28 17.27
CA GLY A 282 1.50 10.31 16.18
C GLY A 282 0.13 9.90 15.64
N GLN A 283 -0.82 9.64 16.54
CA GLN A 283 -2.21 9.35 16.18
C GLN A 283 -2.88 10.51 15.42
N LEU A 284 -2.73 11.74 15.93
CA LEU A 284 -3.26 12.94 15.26
C LEU A 284 -2.58 13.17 13.91
N SER A 285 -1.27 12.95 13.82
CA SER A 285 -0.51 13.03 12.56
C SER A 285 -1.09 12.08 11.52
N MET A 286 -1.25 10.79 11.85
CA MET A 286 -1.80 9.81 10.92
C MET A 286 -3.25 10.08 10.53
N SER A 287 -4.09 10.55 11.46
CA SER A 287 -5.45 11.00 11.12
C SER A 287 -5.43 12.13 10.07
N ARG A 288 -4.51 13.10 10.20
CA ARG A 288 -4.33 14.16 9.19
C ARG A 288 -3.82 13.61 7.86
N ARG A 289 -2.98 12.56 7.87
CA ARG A 289 -2.54 11.88 6.64
C ARG A 289 -3.70 11.21 5.91
N MET A 290 -4.64 10.60 6.64
CA MET A 290 -5.88 10.09 6.04
C MET A 290 -6.66 11.21 5.36
N ASP A 291 -6.83 12.36 6.02
CA ASP A 291 -7.53 13.51 5.43
C ASP A 291 -6.83 14.01 4.16
N LEU A 292 -5.49 14.07 4.18
CA LEU A 292 -4.70 14.48 3.03
C LEU A 292 -4.83 13.51 1.85
N LEU A 293 -4.81 12.20 2.11
CA LEU A 293 -5.03 11.16 1.09
C LEU A 293 -6.43 11.26 0.50
N LEU A 294 -7.46 11.44 1.34
CA LEU A 294 -8.85 11.56 0.90
C LEU A 294 -9.10 12.81 0.06
N THR A 295 -8.45 13.92 0.38
CA THR A 295 -8.65 15.22 -0.28
C THR A 295 -7.77 15.39 -1.52
N SER A 296 -6.47 15.14 -1.39
CA SER A 296 -5.45 15.41 -2.42
C SER A 296 -4.91 14.17 -3.11
N GLY A 297 -4.93 13.02 -2.43
CA GLY A 297 -4.32 11.77 -2.92
C GLY A 297 -2.82 11.69 -2.67
N ALA A 298 -2.25 12.64 -1.94
CA ALA A 298 -0.87 12.63 -1.48
C ALA A 298 -0.78 12.16 -0.01
N LEU A 299 0.33 11.51 0.33
CA LEU A 299 0.63 11.11 1.70
C LEU A 299 1.37 12.20 2.47
N VAL A 300 2.12 13.05 1.78
CA VAL A 300 2.83 14.20 2.36
C VAL A 300 2.48 15.46 1.58
N GLU A 301 2.53 16.61 2.24
CA GLU A 301 2.29 17.89 1.56
C GLU A 301 3.42 18.17 0.56
N PRO A 302 3.10 18.65 -0.65
CA PRO A 302 4.12 19.14 -1.56
C PRO A 302 4.76 20.40 -0.94
N LYS A 303 6.04 20.30 -0.60
CA LYS A 303 6.87 21.45 -0.22
C LYS A 303 7.19 22.30 -1.44
#